data_AF-F6IJU8-F1
#
_entry.id   AF-F6IJU8-F1
#
_cell.length_a   1.000
_cell.length_b   1.000
_cell.length_c   1.000
_cell.angle_alpha   90.00
_cell.angle_beta   90.00
_cell.angle_gamma   90.00
#
_symmetry.space_group_name_H-M   'P 1'
#
loop_
_entity.id
_entity.type
_entity.pdbx_description
1 polymer ?
#
loop_
_entity_poly.entity_id
_entity_poly.type
_entity_poly.pdbx_seq_one_letter_code
_entity_poly.pdbx_strand_id
1 'polypeptide(L)'
;MSRQQNIDLLNRYFQLMHDGDWEAVEAMYHDDVVIHMLGTTPASGLLEGKKVVTDDLIAEKVHGALVPERITFARRWKIMCADDERVVAIMEGGGPTRTGDNYDQTYCEIFRFKHGKVIEMHAFFDTALAERALFGNPLKEPREPGSARMDY
;
A
#
# COMPACT_ATOMS: atom_id res chain seq x y z
N MET A 1 16.57 -15.82 -2.06
CA MET A 1 15.98 -16.37 -0.82
C MET A 1 14.95 -17.40 -1.25
N SER A 2 14.49 -18.29 -0.37
CA SER A 2 13.46 -19.26 -0.80
C SER A 2 12.08 -18.61 -0.89
N ARG A 3 11.19 -19.16 -1.72
CA ARG A 3 9.77 -18.81 -1.79
C ARG A 3 9.12 -18.67 -0.41
N GLN A 4 9.36 -19.63 0.49
CA GLN A 4 8.75 -19.59 1.82
C GLN A 4 9.28 -18.41 2.66
N GLN A 5 10.59 -18.13 2.60
CA GLN A 5 11.17 -16.97 3.29
C GLN A 5 10.58 -15.64 2.77
N ASN A 6 10.34 -15.53 1.46
CA ASN A 6 9.72 -14.35 0.89
C ASN A 6 8.26 -14.18 1.38
N ILE A 7 7.50 -15.27 1.44
CA ILE A 7 6.13 -15.29 1.98
C ILE A 7 6.11 -14.87 3.44
N ASP A 8 7.00 -15.43 4.27
CA ASP A 8 7.07 -15.12 5.70
C ASP A 8 7.45 -13.66 5.94
N LEU A 9 8.38 -13.11 5.15
CA LEU A 9 8.73 -11.69 5.19
C LEU A 9 7.55 -10.80 4.81
N LEU A 10 6.82 -11.13 3.74
CA LEU A 10 5.68 -10.30 3.35
C LEU A 10 4.54 -10.34 4.37
N ASN A 11 4.26 -11.51 4.97
CA ASN A 11 3.28 -11.61 6.04
C ASN A 11 3.70 -10.79 7.27
N ARG A 12 4.98 -10.84 7.65
CA ARG A 12 5.49 -9.98 8.73
C ARG A 12 5.32 -8.50 8.40
N TYR A 13 5.64 -8.09 7.17
CA TYR A 13 5.46 -6.72 6.71
C TYR A 13 4.01 -6.26 6.83
N PHE A 14 3.05 -7.06 6.36
CA PHE A 14 1.61 -6.75 6.51
C PHE A 14 1.16 -6.74 7.97
N GLN A 15 1.63 -7.66 8.80
CA GLN A 15 1.31 -7.68 10.23
C GLN A 15 1.80 -6.40 10.94
N LEU A 16 3.03 -5.96 10.67
CA LEU A 16 3.55 -4.72 11.26
C LEU A 16 2.75 -3.49 10.81
N MET A 17 2.33 -3.42 9.55
CA MET A 17 1.43 -2.36 9.07
C MET A 17 0.05 -2.43 9.72
N HIS A 18 -0.49 -3.62 9.94
CA HIS A 18 -1.75 -3.83 10.65
C HIS A 18 -1.67 -3.32 12.10
N ASP A 19 -0.56 -3.61 12.77
CA ASP A 19 -0.31 -3.20 14.15
C ASP A 19 0.09 -1.73 14.30
N GLY A 20 0.35 -1.03 13.18
CA GLY A 20 0.79 0.36 13.16
C GLY A 20 2.24 0.59 13.60
N ASP A 21 3.07 -0.46 13.58
CA ASP A 21 4.49 -0.40 13.94
C ASP A 21 5.34 0.10 12.75
N TRP A 22 5.18 1.38 12.42
CA TRP A 22 5.80 1.99 11.25
C TRP A 22 7.33 2.00 11.30
N GLU A 23 7.92 2.15 12.48
CA GLU A 23 9.39 2.06 12.62
C GLU A 23 9.90 0.68 12.20
N ALA A 24 9.20 -0.40 12.61
CA ALA A 24 9.54 -1.75 12.18
C ALA A 24 9.26 -2.00 10.69
N VAL A 25 8.18 -1.43 10.13
CA VAL A 25 7.89 -1.48 8.68
C VAL A 25 9.03 -0.84 7.90
N GLU A 26 9.44 0.36 8.28
CA GLU A 26 10.53 1.10 7.62
C GLU A 26 11.87 0.38 7.74
N ALA A 27 12.12 -0.32 8.84
CA ALA A 27 13.30 -1.16 9.01
C ALA A 27 13.37 -2.32 8.00
N MET A 28 12.23 -2.75 7.44
CA MET A 28 12.17 -3.80 6.41
C MET A 28 12.53 -3.30 5.01
N TYR A 29 12.62 -1.99 4.76
CA TYR A 29 13.08 -1.47 3.47
C TYR A 29 14.60 -1.60 3.31
N HIS A 30 15.01 -2.03 2.12
CA HIS A 30 16.39 -1.94 1.65
C HIS A 30 16.73 -0.48 1.37
N ASP A 31 17.99 -0.08 1.57
CA ASP A 31 18.41 1.32 1.40
C ASP A 31 18.19 1.80 -0.04
N ASP A 32 18.41 0.92 -1.02
CA ASP A 32 18.11 1.11 -2.45
C ASP A 32 16.69 0.67 -2.88
N VAL A 33 15.69 0.65 -1.99
CA VAL A 33 14.33 0.22 -2.36
C VAL A 33 13.75 1.08 -3.48
N VAL A 34 13.00 0.47 -4.39
CA VAL A 34 12.25 1.18 -5.45
C VAL A 34 10.77 0.85 -5.35
N ILE A 35 9.92 1.86 -5.19
CA ILE A 35 8.47 1.70 -5.13
C ILE A 35 7.83 2.36 -6.35
N HIS A 36 7.10 1.56 -7.12
CA HIS A 36 6.27 2.00 -8.23
C HIS A 36 4.83 2.16 -7.71
N MET A 37 4.38 3.40 -7.57
CA MET A 37 2.99 3.73 -7.29
C MET A 37 2.28 3.96 -8.62
N LEU A 38 1.52 2.97 -9.09
CA LEU A 38 0.97 3.00 -10.45
C LEU A 38 -0.18 4.00 -10.58
N GLY A 39 -0.53 4.35 -11.82
CA GLY A 39 -1.56 5.33 -12.14
C GLY A 39 -1.03 6.73 -12.40
N THR A 40 -1.92 7.72 -12.35
CA THR A 40 -1.62 9.13 -12.66
C THR A 40 -2.16 10.08 -11.59
N THR A 41 -2.25 9.62 -10.35
CA THR A 41 -2.72 10.42 -9.22
C THR A 41 -1.58 11.21 -8.59
N PRO A 42 -1.84 12.21 -7.73
CA PRO A 42 -0.80 12.86 -6.93
C PRO A 42 0.04 11.90 -6.06
N ALA A 43 -0.49 10.72 -5.72
CA ALA A 43 0.22 9.65 -5.02
C ALA A 43 0.94 8.67 -5.95
N SER A 44 0.74 8.75 -7.27
CA SER A 44 1.41 7.91 -8.26
C SER A 44 2.81 8.45 -8.56
N GLY A 45 3.72 7.57 -8.99
CA GLY A 45 5.10 7.92 -9.31
C GLY A 45 6.09 6.82 -8.94
N LEU A 46 7.37 7.14 -9.12
CA LEU A 46 8.50 6.30 -8.74
C LEU A 46 9.15 6.89 -7.49
N LEU A 47 9.35 6.07 -6.46
CA LEU A 47 10.10 6.43 -5.25
C LEU A 47 11.37 5.59 -5.20
N GLU A 48 12.51 6.25 -5.18
CA GLU A 48 13.82 5.59 -5.22
C GLU A 48 14.62 5.91 -3.97
N GLY A 49 15.02 4.86 -3.27
CA GLY A 49 15.77 4.94 -2.03
C GLY A 49 14.87 5.02 -0.80
N LYS A 50 15.35 4.38 0.28
CA LYS A 50 14.62 4.27 1.55
C LYS A 50 14.20 5.62 2.09
N LYS A 51 15.08 6.62 2.05
CA LYS A 51 14.80 7.98 2.53
C LYS A 51 13.58 8.60 1.82
N VAL A 52 13.46 8.46 0.51
CA VAL A 52 12.33 9.01 -0.26
C VAL A 52 11.04 8.27 0.09
N VAL A 53 11.11 6.96 0.28
CA VAL A 53 9.97 6.13 0.68
C VAL A 53 9.44 6.50 2.07
N THR A 54 10.34 6.74 3.03
CA THR A 54 9.97 7.06 4.42
C THR A 54 9.60 8.52 4.62
N ASP A 55 10.28 9.45 3.93
CA ASP A 55 10.18 10.87 4.25
C ASP A 55 9.21 11.65 3.33
N ASP A 56 8.98 11.23 2.08
CA ASP A 56 8.51 12.18 1.04
C ASP A 56 7.16 11.88 0.35
N LEU A 57 6.53 10.70 0.48
CA LEU A 57 5.30 10.43 -0.29
C LEU A 57 4.09 9.90 0.48
N ILE A 58 4.24 8.80 1.22
CA ILE A 58 3.07 8.12 1.82
C ILE A 58 2.56 8.91 3.03
N ALA A 59 3.47 9.44 3.84
CA ALA A 59 3.14 10.19 5.04
C ALA A 59 2.42 11.52 4.74
N GLU A 60 2.91 12.33 3.79
CA GLU A 60 2.28 13.62 3.51
C GLU A 60 1.03 13.51 2.63
N LYS A 61 1.08 12.76 1.53
CA LYS A 61 0.01 12.81 0.51
C LYS A 61 -1.17 11.90 0.82
N VAL A 62 -0.94 10.78 1.49
CA VAL A 62 -1.99 9.81 1.81
C VAL A 62 -2.43 9.95 3.28
N HIS A 63 -1.49 9.87 4.23
CA HIS A 63 -1.87 9.97 5.65
C HIS A 63 -2.40 11.37 6.02
N GLY A 64 -1.89 12.43 5.39
CA GLY A 64 -2.34 13.81 5.64
C GLY A 64 -3.83 14.08 5.33
N ALA A 65 -4.38 13.37 4.34
CA ALA A 65 -5.79 13.48 3.95
C ALA A 65 -6.74 12.65 4.83
N LEU A 66 -6.20 11.69 5.59
CA LEU A 66 -6.95 10.74 6.39
C LEU A 66 -7.07 11.18 7.87
N VAL A 67 -8.00 10.57 8.60
CA VAL A 67 -8.15 10.74 10.06
C VAL A 67 -7.24 9.74 10.78
N PRO A 68 -6.06 10.17 11.29
CA PRO A 68 -4.98 9.26 11.68
C PRO A 68 -5.39 8.14 12.64
N GLU A 69 -6.24 8.45 13.61
CA GLU A 69 -6.67 7.53 14.67
C GLU A 69 -7.67 6.46 14.18
N ARG A 70 -8.10 6.55 12.92
CA ARG A 70 -9.13 5.68 12.33
C ARG A 70 -8.69 5.00 11.04
N ILE A 71 -7.41 5.10 10.72
CA ILE A 71 -6.82 4.40 9.57
C ILE A 71 -6.32 3.06 10.03
N THR A 72 -6.53 2.05 9.20
CA THR A 72 -5.83 0.78 9.35
C THR A 72 -5.38 0.31 7.99
N PHE A 73 -4.07 0.12 7.81
CA PHE A 73 -3.53 -0.55 6.64
C PHE A 73 -3.45 -2.06 6.93
N ALA A 74 -3.42 -2.86 5.86
CA ALA A 74 -3.40 -4.32 5.96
C ALA A 74 -4.48 -4.86 6.90
N ARG A 75 -5.70 -4.30 6.85
CA ARG A 75 -6.85 -4.80 7.61
C ARG A 75 -7.11 -6.27 7.29
N ARG A 76 -6.94 -6.60 6.02
CA ARG A 76 -6.97 -7.95 5.46
C ARG A 76 -5.93 -8.03 4.36
N TRP A 77 -5.28 -9.17 4.20
CA TRP A 77 -4.40 -9.42 3.06
C TRP A 77 -4.41 -10.91 2.71
N LYS A 78 -3.99 -11.21 1.48
CA LYS A 78 -3.78 -12.57 1.00
C LYS A 78 -2.62 -12.62 0.04
N ILE A 79 -1.73 -13.58 0.26
CA ILE A 79 -0.70 -13.94 -0.70
C ILE A 79 -1.36 -14.70 -1.85
N MET A 80 -1.29 -14.13 -3.06
CA MET A 80 -1.94 -14.68 -4.25
C MET A 80 -1.03 -15.66 -4.99
N CYS A 81 0.25 -15.29 -5.14
CA CYS A 81 1.27 -16.16 -5.70
C CYS A 81 2.66 -15.76 -5.19
N ALA A 82 3.60 -16.69 -5.26
CA ALA A 82 4.97 -16.47 -4.81
C ALA A 82 5.92 -17.45 -5.49
N ASP A 83 7.12 -16.97 -5.79
CA ASP A 83 8.28 -17.75 -6.19
C ASP A 83 9.54 -17.29 -5.41
N ASP A 84 10.72 -17.72 -5.85
CA ASP A 84 11.99 -17.40 -5.19
C ASP A 84 12.43 -15.93 -5.39
N GLU A 85 11.83 -15.21 -6.34
CA GLU A 85 12.10 -13.80 -6.62
C GLU A 85 11.02 -12.87 -6.08
N ARG A 86 9.74 -13.19 -6.30
CA ARG A 86 8.62 -12.27 -6.09
C ARG A 86 7.47 -12.88 -5.30
N VAL A 87 6.72 -12.00 -4.64
CA VAL A 87 5.47 -12.33 -3.95
C VAL A 87 4.41 -11.32 -4.37
N VAL A 88 3.26 -11.82 -4.81
CA VAL A 88 2.09 -11.00 -5.15
C VAL A 88 1.07 -11.15 -4.05
N ALA A 89 0.54 -10.03 -3.57
CA ALA A 89 -0.50 -10.00 -2.57
C ALA A 89 -1.63 -9.05 -2.95
N ILE A 90 -2.82 -9.33 -2.44
CA ILE A 90 -3.89 -8.35 -2.34
C ILE A 90 -3.99 -7.93 -0.88
N MET A 91 -4.15 -6.64 -0.63
CA MET A 91 -4.40 -6.13 0.72
C MET A 91 -5.47 -5.03 0.72
N GLU A 92 -6.18 -4.91 1.83
CA GLU A 92 -7.17 -3.87 2.05
C GLU A 92 -6.72 -2.94 3.18
N GLY A 93 -6.95 -1.64 3.00
CA GLY A 93 -6.61 -0.65 4.00
C GLY A 93 -7.32 0.67 3.80
N GLY A 94 -6.97 1.63 4.65
CA GLY A 94 -7.51 2.98 4.64
C GLY A 94 -8.58 3.20 5.71
N GLY A 95 -9.47 4.14 5.47
CA GLY A 95 -10.44 4.60 6.45
C GLY A 95 -11.02 5.99 6.14
N PRO A 96 -11.65 6.64 7.14
CA PRO A 96 -12.30 7.92 6.92
C PRO A 96 -11.29 9.04 6.63
N THR A 97 -11.69 9.92 5.74
CA THR A 97 -10.94 11.10 5.32
C THR A 97 -11.34 12.31 6.17
N ARG A 98 -10.48 13.33 6.22
CA ARG A 98 -10.77 14.59 6.92
C ARG A 98 -11.91 15.39 6.28
N THR A 99 -12.23 15.11 5.02
CA THR A 99 -13.33 15.73 4.27
C THR A 99 -14.67 15.00 4.44
N GLY A 100 -14.69 13.89 5.16
CA GLY A 100 -15.90 13.10 5.43
C GLY A 100 -16.20 11.99 4.41
N ASP A 101 -15.38 11.82 3.36
CA ASP A 101 -15.41 10.65 2.49
C ASP A 101 -14.74 9.44 3.17
N ASN A 102 -14.85 8.26 2.57
CA ASN A 102 -14.23 7.03 3.02
C ASN A 102 -13.28 6.48 1.95
N TYR A 103 -12.03 6.25 2.35
CA TYR A 103 -10.96 5.70 1.50
C TYR A 103 -10.74 4.23 1.85
N ASP A 104 -11.68 3.37 1.47
CA ASP A 104 -11.54 1.91 1.61
C ASP A 104 -10.82 1.32 0.39
N GLN A 105 -9.49 1.36 0.43
CA GLN A 105 -8.65 0.99 -0.70
C GLN A 105 -8.34 -0.51 -0.72
N THR A 106 -8.28 -1.06 -1.94
CA THR A 106 -7.75 -2.40 -2.23
C THR A 106 -6.51 -2.26 -3.09
N TYR A 107 -5.41 -2.84 -2.63
CA TYR A 107 -4.14 -2.85 -3.32
C TYR A 107 -3.87 -4.25 -3.87
N CYS A 108 -3.32 -4.31 -5.08
CA CYS A 108 -2.59 -5.47 -5.57
C CYS A 108 -1.12 -5.08 -5.66
N GLU A 109 -0.28 -5.77 -4.92
CA GLU A 109 1.11 -5.39 -4.74
C GLU A 109 2.04 -6.55 -5.08
N ILE A 110 3.13 -6.23 -5.80
CA ILE A 110 4.14 -7.18 -6.21
C ILE A 110 5.46 -6.79 -5.54
N PHE A 111 5.97 -7.65 -4.69
CA PHE A 111 7.18 -7.43 -3.91
C PHE A 111 8.34 -8.25 -4.45
N ARG A 112 9.54 -7.68 -4.39
CA ARG A 112 10.82 -8.40 -4.48
C ARG A 112 11.65 -8.11 -3.23
N PHE A 113 12.41 -9.12 -2.81
CA PHE A 113 13.24 -9.03 -1.62
C PHE A 113 14.73 -9.25 -1.91
N LYS A 114 15.58 -8.57 -1.15
CA LYS A 114 17.05 -8.71 -1.19
C LYS A 114 17.60 -8.58 0.23
N HIS A 115 18.44 -9.52 0.65
CA HIS A 115 19.03 -9.55 2.00
C HIS A 115 18.00 -9.42 3.14
N GLY A 116 16.85 -10.09 3.01
CA GLY A 116 15.77 -10.06 4.00
C GLY A 116 14.95 -8.76 4.04
N LYS A 117 15.13 -7.87 3.06
CA LYS A 117 14.48 -6.56 2.98
C LYS A 117 13.72 -6.38 1.67
N VAL A 118 12.69 -5.55 1.67
CA VAL A 118 11.97 -5.14 0.45
C VAL A 118 12.90 -4.27 -0.39
N ILE A 119 13.19 -4.69 -1.61
CA ILE A 119 14.03 -3.95 -2.56
C ILE A 119 13.20 -3.36 -3.70
N GLU A 120 12.00 -3.88 -3.95
CA GLU A 120 11.11 -3.39 -4.99
C GLU A 120 9.66 -3.68 -4.63
N MET A 121 8.77 -2.73 -4.93
CA MET A 121 7.33 -2.89 -4.81
C MET A 121 6.62 -2.25 -6.00
N HIS A 122 5.65 -2.94 -6.60
CA HIS A 122 4.71 -2.36 -7.55
C HIS A 122 3.33 -2.35 -6.93
N ALA A 123 2.74 -1.18 -6.72
CA ALA A 123 1.43 -1.02 -6.09
C ALA A 123 0.38 -0.58 -7.11
N PHE A 124 -0.59 -1.45 -7.36
CA PHE A 124 -1.81 -1.16 -8.11
C PHE A 124 -2.94 -0.91 -7.13
N PHE A 125 -3.71 0.14 -7.34
CA PHE A 125 -4.79 0.56 -6.44
C PHE A 125 -5.91 1.25 -7.22
N ASP A 126 -7.07 1.42 -6.59
CA ASP A 126 -8.18 2.18 -7.17
C ASP A 126 -7.84 3.67 -7.19
N THR A 127 -7.38 4.12 -8.36
CA THR A 127 -7.01 5.51 -8.62
C THR A 127 -8.22 6.43 -8.65
N ALA A 128 -9.40 5.97 -9.05
CA ALA A 128 -10.61 6.78 -9.03
C ALA A 128 -11.08 7.05 -7.58
N LEU A 129 -10.96 6.04 -6.71
CA LEU A 129 -11.18 6.21 -5.27
C LEU A 129 -10.17 7.20 -4.66
N ALA A 130 -8.89 7.09 -5.00
CA ALA A 130 -7.86 8.00 -4.50
C ALA A 130 -8.10 9.45 -4.93
N GLU A 131 -8.38 9.70 -6.21
CA GLU A 131 -8.71 11.03 -6.73
C GLU A 131 -9.91 11.64 -6.01
N ARG A 132 -10.99 10.88 -5.84
CA ARG A 132 -12.19 11.33 -5.15
C ARG A 132 -11.93 11.63 -3.68
N ALA A 133 -11.42 10.64 -2.94
CA ALA A 133 -11.40 10.66 -1.48
C ALA A 133 -10.22 11.47 -0.92
N LEU A 134 -9.08 11.48 -1.60
CA LEU A 134 -7.85 12.11 -1.10
C LEU A 134 -7.54 13.44 -1.78
N PHE A 135 -7.91 13.60 -3.06
CA PHE A 135 -7.44 14.72 -3.88
C PHE A 135 -8.56 15.64 -4.39
N GLY A 136 -9.81 15.40 -3.99
CA GLY A 136 -10.94 16.28 -4.31
C GLY A 136 -11.29 16.32 -5.80
N ASN A 137 -10.97 15.26 -6.54
CA ASN A 137 -11.21 15.15 -7.97
C ASN A 137 -12.18 13.98 -8.28
N PRO A 138 -13.48 14.12 -7.96
CA PRO A 138 -14.46 13.08 -8.20
C PRO A 138 -14.74 12.87 -9.70
N LEU A 139 -15.27 11.69 -10.04
CA LEU A 139 -15.86 11.46 -11.36
C LEU A 139 -17.01 12.45 -11.61
N LYS A 140 -17.16 12.91 -12.86
CA LYS A 140 -18.27 13.78 -13.27
C LYS A 140 -19.64 13.16 -12.98
N GLU A 141 -19.77 11.86 -13.21
CA GLU A 141 -20.95 11.08 -12.86
C GLU A 141 -20.64 10.25 -11.61
N PRO A 142 -21.35 10.47 -10.49
CA PRO A 142 -21.18 9.65 -9.30
C PRO A 142 -21.45 8.18 -9.60
N ARG A 143 -20.61 7.31 -9.05
CA ARG A 143 -20.79 5.86 -9.08
C ARG A 143 -20.92 5.39 -7.64
N GLU A 144 -21.87 4.47 -7.41
CA GLU A 144 -21.91 3.74 -6.16
C GLU A 144 -20.59 2.99 -5.97
N PRO A 145 -20.12 2.83 -4.72
CA PRO A 145 -18.96 1.99 -4.44
C PRO A 145 -19.12 0.61 -5.08
N GLY A 146 -18.05 0.10 -5.70
CA GLY A 146 -18.06 -1.22 -6.30
C GLY A 146 -18.47 -2.29 -5.27
N SER A 147 -19.32 -3.23 -5.68
CA SER A 147 -19.79 -4.31 -4.79
C SER A 147 -18.83 -5.48 -4.72
N ALA A 148 -17.69 -5.42 -5.43
CA ALA A 148 -16.69 -6.49 -5.41
C ALA A 148 -16.13 -6.62 -3.99
N ARG A 149 -16.40 -7.77 -3.38
CA ARG A 149 -15.82 -8.16 -2.10
C ARG A 149 -14.75 -9.18 -2.37
N MET A 150 -13.59 -8.98 -1.76
CA MET A 150 -12.54 -9.97 -1.72
C MET A 150 -12.89 -10.99 -0.61
N ASP A 151 -13.54 -12.09 -1.01
CA ASP A 151 -13.90 -13.20 -0.13
C ASP A 151 -12.85 -14.29 -0.28
N TYR A 152 -11.89 -14.34 0.65
CA TYR A 152 -10.75 -15.22 0.53
C TYR A 152 -10.13 -15.68 1.84
#